data_AF-A0A6N7XNW1-F1
#
_entry.id   AF-A0A6N7XNW1-F1
#
_cell.length_a   1.000
_cell.length_b   1.000
_cell.length_c   1.000
_cell.angle_alpha   90.00
_cell.angle_beta   90.00
_cell.angle_gamma   90.00
#
_symmetry.space_group_name_H-M   'P 1'
#
loop_
_entity.id
_entity.type
_entity.pdbx_description
1 polymer ?
#
loop_
_entity_poly.entity_id
_entity_poly.type
_entity_poly.pdbx_seq_one_letter_code
_entity_poly.pdbx_strand_id
1 'polypeptide(L)'
;MRLSVGEFVPRAYRADGREVSCRAILGAPYCAKPVDPIQRVNVFVPEEYFTGGSVGGYNAVTAPIFMPNSVGGYLPGPAEEPGDDARNGGANSLFRALEHGLVVVSGGVRGRTSGKRSDEFFEGADAGYRGVETGRMVGRAPALVVDQKAIVRFVRLNADVIPGNAERIVTNGTSAGGALSALMGATGNDPGYEPYLERIGAASGRDDVFASNCFCPIHNLEHADAAYEWQFAGEREWHRTKHKVVDGVVTRVPVSGELTDAQMELSARLAARFPDYVDGLGLTDPEGRLLTLNPDGSGSFRDFVVGKLVDSAQRELRLHEDVAASIGKSIPGSAVDQVNALDVRDERVCGLDWRAYVHAITRMKATPAFDASDLSSPENEEFGDQTVGARHFSADREALGFFSDSGKMADPEVVRLINPIPHIRSGMPTRHWRIRHGSFDRDTSFAIPVILATRLRNVGCDVDFRIPWGVPHAGDYQMDELFAWVDGLCG
;
A
#
# COMPACT_ATOMS: atom_id res chain seq x y z
N MET A 1 11.78 20.04 16.30
CA MET A 1 10.58 19.89 15.46
C MET A 1 10.24 21.17 14.70
N ARG A 2 10.34 22.36 15.31
CA ARG A 2 10.17 23.62 14.57
C ARG A 2 11.37 23.86 13.64
N LEU A 3 11.08 24.12 12.37
CA LEU A 3 12.06 24.47 11.35
C LEU A 3 12.22 25.99 11.23
N SER A 4 13.30 26.42 10.59
CA SER A 4 13.55 27.78 10.15
C SER A 4 13.90 27.82 8.66
N VAL A 5 13.57 28.91 7.98
CA VAL A 5 13.83 29.09 6.53
C VAL A 5 15.33 28.93 6.20
N GLY A 6 16.21 29.31 7.13
CA GLY A 6 17.67 29.20 6.95
C GLY A 6 18.22 27.77 6.96
N GLU A 7 17.41 26.76 7.29
CA GLU A 7 17.81 25.35 7.26
C GLU A 7 17.73 24.73 5.85
N PHE A 8 17.03 25.37 4.91
CA PHE A 8 16.92 24.89 3.53
C PHE A 8 18.23 25.09 2.76
N VAL A 9 18.86 23.98 2.37
CA VAL A 9 20.14 23.98 1.63
C VAL A 9 19.89 23.64 0.16
N PRO A 10 20.43 24.41 -0.81
CA PRO A 10 20.35 24.07 -2.23
C PRO A 10 20.96 22.69 -2.54
N ARG A 11 20.26 21.92 -3.37
CA ARG A 11 20.63 20.59 -3.84
C ARG A 11 20.22 20.43 -5.30
N ALA A 12 20.94 19.59 -6.03
CA ALA A 12 20.57 19.13 -7.34
C ALA A 12 20.60 17.60 -7.35
N TYR A 13 19.55 16.99 -7.89
CA TYR A 13 19.42 15.55 -8.02
C TYR A 13 19.37 15.18 -9.49
N ARG A 14 20.01 14.08 -9.86
CA ARG A 14 20.04 13.57 -11.23
C ARG A 14 19.49 12.15 -11.25
N ALA A 15 18.63 11.88 -12.21
CA ALA A 15 18.08 10.55 -12.46
C ALA A 15 17.63 10.49 -13.91
N ASP A 16 17.81 9.35 -14.57
CA ASP A 16 17.26 9.13 -15.92
C ASP A 16 17.64 10.24 -16.93
N GLY A 17 18.89 10.70 -16.88
CA GLY A 17 19.42 11.77 -17.74
C GLY A 17 18.86 13.18 -17.48
N ARG A 18 17.99 13.35 -16.48
CA ARG A 18 17.35 14.61 -16.09
C ARG A 18 17.94 15.15 -14.79
N GLU A 19 17.72 16.43 -14.51
CA GLU A 19 18.16 17.08 -13.28
C GLU A 19 17.03 17.95 -12.70
N VAL A 20 16.82 17.86 -11.39
CA VAL A 20 15.93 18.77 -10.63
C VAL A 20 16.74 19.53 -9.59
N SER A 21 16.49 20.83 -9.48
CA SER A 21 17.08 21.69 -8.45
C SER A 21 16.04 21.97 -7.36
N CYS A 22 16.44 21.84 -6.11
CA CYS A 22 15.56 22.07 -4.96
C CYS A 22 16.34 22.64 -3.79
N ARG A 23 15.64 23.14 -2.78
CA ARG A 23 16.21 23.26 -1.43
C ARG A 23 15.69 22.14 -0.56
N ALA A 24 16.59 21.57 0.23
CA ALA A 24 16.30 20.42 1.06
C ALA A 24 16.65 20.67 2.53
N ILE A 25 15.84 20.07 3.40
CA ILE A 25 16.18 19.78 4.79
C ILE A 25 16.24 18.26 4.89
N LEU A 26 17.37 17.72 5.34
CA LEU A 26 17.57 16.27 5.45
C LEU A 26 17.70 15.87 6.92
N GLY A 27 17.07 14.75 7.28
CA GLY A 27 17.25 14.14 8.59
C GLY A 27 16.72 14.97 9.77
N ALA A 28 15.65 15.76 9.59
CA ALA A 28 15.04 16.50 10.68
C ALA A 28 14.23 15.55 11.60
N PRO A 29 14.28 15.70 12.94
CA PRO A 29 13.41 14.93 13.82
C PRO A 29 11.97 15.46 13.78
N TYR A 30 11.02 14.58 13.43
CA TYR A 30 9.59 14.91 13.39
C TYR A 30 8.85 14.66 14.71
N CYS A 31 9.51 14.08 15.70
CA CYS A 31 8.96 13.84 17.04
C CYS A 31 10.00 14.17 18.13
N ALA A 32 9.54 14.51 19.34
CA ALA A 32 10.42 14.95 20.43
C ALA A 32 11.10 13.79 21.18
N LYS A 33 10.56 12.57 21.10
CA LYS A 33 11.05 11.37 21.79
C LYS A 33 11.14 10.20 20.80
N PRO A 34 12.01 10.27 19.78
CA PRO A 34 12.20 9.16 18.86
C PRO A 34 12.70 7.93 19.62
N VAL A 35 12.11 6.78 19.32
CA VAL A 35 12.46 5.46 19.87
C VAL A 35 13.28 4.63 18.88
N ASP A 36 13.38 5.08 17.63
CA ASP A 36 14.24 4.50 16.59
C ASP A 36 14.92 5.61 15.77
N PRO A 37 16.20 5.46 15.37
CA PRO A 37 16.90 6.42 14.51
C PRO A 37 16.21 6.69 13.17
N ILE A 38 15.37 5.78 12.67
CA ILE A 38 14.62 5.96 11.42
C ILE A 38 13.64 7.14 11.49
N GLN A 39 13.25 7.58 12.68
CA GLN A 39 12.24 8.63 12.88
C GLN A 39 12.82 10.02 12.56
N ARG A 40 13.02 10.26 11.28
CA ARG A 40 13.57 11.45 10.65
C ARG A 40 12.82 11.75 9.37
N VAL A 41 12.79 13.01 8.96
CA VAL A 41 12.10 13.47 7.74
C VAL A 41 13.03 14.30 6.87
N ASN A 42 12.91 14.08 5.58
CA ASN A 42 13.47 14.89 4.52
C ASN A 42 12.35 15.74 3.89
N VAL A 43 12.64 17.01 3.64
CA VAL A 43 11.73 17.95 2.97
C VAL A 43 12.47 18.51 1.75
N PHE A 44 11.85 18.44 0.58
CA PHE A 44 12.38 18.93 -0.69
C PHE A 44 11.39 19.89 -1.31
N VAL A 45 11.89 21.06 -1.70
CA VAL A 45 11.07 22.15 -2.24
C VAL A 45 11.72 22.66 -3.52
N PRO A 46 10.99 22.77 -4.65
CA PRO A 46 11.52 23.35 -5.88
C PRO A 46 12.24 24.69 -5.65
N GLU A 47 13.42 24.88 -6.25
CA GLU A 47 14.28 26.06 -6.01
C GLU A 47 13.55 27.37 -6.36
N GLU A 48 12.74 27.35 -7.40
CA GLU A 48 11.94 28.46 -7.89
C GLU A 48 11.04 29.07 -6.80
N TYR A 49 10.60 28.26 -5.83
CA TYR A 49 9.67 28.70 -4.78
C TYR A 49 10.30 29.67 -3.78
N PHE A 50 11.64 29.69 -3.69
CA PHE A 50 12.36 30.63 -2.82
C PHE A 50 12.62 31.99 -3.48
N THR A 51 12.34 32.12 -4.78
CA THR A 51 12.55 33.35 -5.55
C THR A 51 11.25 33.91 -6.13
N GLY A 52 10.10 33.35 -5.74
CA GLY A 52 8.77 33.75 -6.22
C GLY A 52 8.40 33.17 -7.59
N GLY A 53 9.14 32.18 -8.07
CA GLY A 53 8.88 31.46 -9.31
C GLY A 53 7.81 30.37 -9.20
N SER A 54 7.67 29.58 -10.26
CA SER A 54 6.67 28.51 -10.40
C SER A 54 7.27 27.33 -11.17
N VAL A 55 6.78 26.12 -10.91
CA VAL A 55 7.14 24.88 -11.63
C VAL A 55 5.83 24.19 -12.02
N GLY A 56 5.69 23.88 -13.31
CA GLY A 56 4.41 23.43 -13.85
C GLY A 56 3.31 24.46 -13.59
N GLY A 57 2.17 24.00 -13.04
CA GLY A 57 1.05 24.84 -12.63
C GLY A 57 1.14 25.42 -11.21
N TYR A 58 2.24 25.16 -10.48
CA TYR A 58 2.31 25.40 -9.03
C TYR A 58 3.36 26.43 -8.62
N ASN A 59 3.15 27.01 -7.44
CA ASN A 59 4.08 27.92 -6.78
C ASN A 59 4.19 27.61 -5.27
N ALA A 60 4.99 28.40 -4.56
CA ALA A 60 5.26 28.28 -3.12
C ALA A 60 4.02 28.24 -2.21
N VAL A 61 2.84 28.67 -2.68
CA VAL A 61 1.59 28.70 -1.89
C VAL A 61 0.63 27.59 -2.32
N THR A 62 0.63 27.24 -3.60
CA THR A 62 -0.38 26.36 -4.22
C THR A 62 0.08 24.91 -4.35
N ALA A 63 1.39 24.67 -4.38
CA ALA A 63 1.96 23.35 -4.61
C ALA A 63 1.44 22.31 -3.60
N PRO A 64 0.86 21.19 -4.05
CA PRO A 64 0.55 20.06 -3.19
C PRO A 64 1.82 19.50 -2.54
N ILE A 65 1.66 18.89 -1.36
CA ILE A 65 2.73 18.19 -0.65
C ILE A 65 2.58 16.69 -0.90
N PHE A 66 3.44 16.15 -1.76
CA PHE A 66 3.54 14.73 -2.04
C PHE A 66 4.33 14.01 -0.95
N MET A 67 3.72 12.97 -0.36
CA MET A 67 4.26 12.27 0.81
C MET A 67 4.33 10.76 0.54
N PRO A 68 5.34 10.30 -0.22
CA PRO A 68 5.57 8.88 -0.45
C PRO A 68 6.16 8.21 0.80
N ASN A 69 6.00 6.89 0.89
CA ASN A 69 6.68 6.06 1.88
C ASN A 69 7.29 4.82 1.22
N SER A 70 8.35 4.31 1.84
CA SER A 70 9.13 3.15 1.39
C SER A 70 8.86 1.91 2.25
N VAL A 71 7.62 1.74 2.75
CA VAL A 71 7.22 0.56 3.52
C VAL A 71 6.85 -0.57 2.56
N GLY A 72 7.46 -1.74 2.72
CA GLY A 72 7.10 -2.97 2.01
C GLY A 72 7.16 -4.17 2.96
N GLY A 73 6.17 -5.09 2.88
CA GLY A 73 6.11 -6.26 3.78
C GLY A 73 6.10 -5.91 5.27
N TYR A 74 5.54 -4.74 5.62
CA TYR A 74 5.56 -4.15 6.97
C TYR A 74 6.96 -3.93 7.55
N LEU A 75 8.01 -3.91 6.71
CA LEU A 75 9.36 -3.53 7.10
C LEU A 75 9.47 -2.01 7.32
N PRO A 76 10.49 -1.54 8.06
CA PRO A 76 10.76 -0.12 8.21
C PRO A 76 11.00 0.53 6.84
N GLY A 77 10.36 1.67 6.61
CA GLY A 77 10.54 2.47 5.40
C GLY A 77 11.35 3.72 5.73
N PRO A 78 12.64 3.82 5.36
CA PRO A 78 13.45 5.01 5.64
C PRO A 78 13.00 6.22 4.83
N ALA A 79 13.41 7.42 5.28
CA ALA A 79 13.29 8.63 4.46
C ALA A 79 14.20 8.49 3.23
N GLU A 80 13.64 8.71 2.04
CA GLU A 80 14.33 8.63 0.76
C GLU A 80 14.75 10.01 0.26
N GLU A 81 15.58 10.03 -0.77
CA GLU A 81 15.95 11.23 -1.53
C GLU A 81 15.56 11.07 -3.02
N PRO A 82 15.32 12.17 -3.76
CA PRO A 82 15.12 12.12 -5.20
C PRO A 82 16.32 11.47 -5.91
N GLY A 83 16.06 10.59 -6.87
CA GLY A 83 17.13 9.88 -7.57
C GLY A 83 16.61 8.74 -8.44
N ASP A 84 17.48 7.77 -8.73
CA ASP A 84 17.12 6.59 -9.50
C ASP A 84 16.23 5.64 -8.68
N ASP A 85 15.25 5.00 -9.35
CA ASP A 85 14.40 3.96 -8.77
C ASP A 85 15.05 2.58 -8.95
N ALA A 86 15.59 2.04 -7.87
CA ALA A 86 16.17 0.69 -7.87
C ALA A 86 15.14 -0.43 -8.10
N ARG A 87 13.83 -0.16 -7.97
CA ARG A 87 12.75 -1.17 -8.03
C ARG A 87 12.13 -1.30 -9.42
N ASN A 88 11.91 -0.16 -10.08
CA ASN A 88 11.26 -0.08 -11.39
C ASN A 88 12.20 0.42 -12.51
N GLY A 89 13.38 0.92 -12.17
CA GLY A 89 14.25 1.64 -13.12
C GLY A 89 13.76 3.08 -13.36
N GLY A 90 14.63 3.91 -13.95
CA GLY A 90 14.34 5.32 -14.19
C GLY A 90 14.40 6.18 -12.92
N ALA A 91 13.67 7.29 -12.90
CA ALA A 91 13.63 8.20 -11.74
C ALA A 91 12.52 7.82 -10.75
N ASN A 92 12.82 7.88 -9.44
CA ASN A 92 11.87 7.57 -8.38
C ASN A 92 10.74 8.59 -8.26
N SER A 93 9.69 8.24 -7.51
CA SER A 93 8.48 9.07 -7.39
C SER A 93 8.75 10.43 -6.74
N LEU A 94 9.76 10.55 -5.86
CA LEU A 94 10.18 11.82 -5.25
C LEU A 94 10.77 12.77 -6.32
N PHE A 95 11.65 12.25 -7.18
CA PHE A 95 12.22 13.01 -8.30
C PHE A 95 11.13 13.49 -9.25
N ARG A 96 10.26 12.56 -9.67
CA ARG A 96 9.16 12.87 -10.59
C ARG A 96 8.20 13.90 -10.00
N ALA A 97 7.92 13.84 -8.70
CA ALA A 97 7.08 14.83 -8.01
C ALA A 97 7.71 16.23 -7.98
N LEU A 98 9.01 16.33 -7.68
CA LEU A 98 9.73 17.62 -7.71
C LEU A 98 9.76 18.21 -9.12
N GLU A 99 10.02 17.38 -10.13
CA GLU A 99 10.02 17.79 -11.54
C GLU A 99 8.65 18.35 -11.96
N HIS A 100 7.57 17.76 -11.44
CA HIS A 100 6.19 18.22 -11.68
C HIS A 100 5.82 19.50 -10.91
N GLY A 101 6.66 19.96 -9.97
CA GLY A 101 6.43 21.14 -9.14
C GLY A 101 5.74 20.84 -7.81
N LEU A 102 5.67 19.58 -7.38
CA LEU A 102 5.17 19.25 -6.05
C LEU A 102 6.27 19.48 -5.00
N VAL A 103 5.85 19.81 -3.78
CA VAL A 103 6.74 19.75 -2.62
C VAL A 103 6.77 18.30 -2.14
N VAL A 104 7.94 17.79 -1.78
CA VAL A 104 8.09 16.39 -1.36
C VAL A 104 8.49 16.30 0.09
N VAL A 105 7.76 15.51 0.86
CA VAL A 105 8.09 15.18 2.25
C VAL A 105 8.23 13.67 2.36
N SER A 106 9.46 13.20 2.56
CA SER A 106 9.76 11.77 2.74
C SER A 106 10.23 11.53 4.17
N GLY A 107 9.41 10.82 4.95
CA GLY A 107 9.70 10.53 6.34
C GLY A 107 9.98 9.06 6.57
N GLY A 108 10.93 8.79 7.45
CA GLY A 108 11.24 7.44 7.90
C GLY A 108 10.21 6.95 8.91
N VAL A 109 9.66 5.78 8.63
CA VAL A 109 8.56 5.14 9.33
C VAL A 109 9.06 3.80 9.87
N ARG A 110 8.86 3.57 11.18
CA ARG A 110 9.20 2.28 11.80
C ARG A 110 8.36 1.15 11.18
N GLY A 111 8.88 -0.06 11.26
CA GLY A 111 8.16 -1.27 10.86
C GLY A 111 8.54 -2.46 11.73
N ARG A 112 8.03 -3.64 11.39
CA ARG A 112 8.09 -4.85 12.23
C ARG A 112 9.49 -5.25 12.69
N THR A 113 10.53 -4.84 11.95
CA THR A 113 11.95 -5.11 12.29
C THR A 113 12.70 -3.92 12.92
N SER A 114 12.06 -2.77 13.16
CA SER A 114 12.70 -1.62 13.81
C SER A 114 13.23 -1.98 15.19
N GLY A 115 14.54 -1.76 15.36
CA GLY A 115 15.32 -2.13 16.53
C GLY A 115 16.16 -3.41 16.41
N LYS A 116 16.05 -4.14 15.28
CA LYS A 116 16.97 -5.22 14.89
C LYS A 116 17.51 -4.99 13.48
N ARG A 117 18.62 -5.64 13.16
CA ARG A 117 19.05 -5.77 11.75
C ARG A 117 18.22 -6.81 10.99
N SER A 118 17.94 -6.55 9.72
CA SER A 118 17.31 -7.52 8.80
C SER A 118 17.80 -7.32 7.37
N ASP A 119 18.00 -8.44 6.66
CA ASP A 119 18.31 -8.50 5.23
C ASP A 119 17.07 -8.82 4.38
N GLU A 120 15.88 -8.80 5.00
CA GLU A 120 14.62 -9.02 4.29
C GLU A 120 14.28 -7.87 3.36
N PHE A 121 13.66 -8.19 2.22
CA PHE A 121 13.19 -7.22 1.24
C PHE A 121 11.82 -7.63 0.71
N PHE A 122 10.94 -6.65 0.52
CA PHE A 122 9.64 -6.79 -0.12
C PHE A 122 9.45 -5.64 -1.10
N GLU A 123 8.63 -5.86 -2.13
CA GLU A 123 8.27 -4.80 -3.06
C GLU A 123 7.65 -3.61 -2.31
N GLY A 124 8.06 -2.40 -2.67
CA GLY A 124 7.76 -1.17 -1.94
C GLY A 124 8.80 -0.77 -0.88
N ALA A 125 9.62 -1.72 -0.38
CA ALA A 125 10.67 -1.43 0.61
C ALA A 125 11.90 -0.73 -0.01
N ASP A 126 12.65 0.00 0.82
CA ASP A 126 13.99 0.48 0.47
C ASP A 126 14.98 -0.71 0.40
N ALA A 127 15.69 -0.85 -0.72
CA ALA A 127 16.60 -1.97 -0.95
C ALA A 127 17.94 -1.86 -0.20
N GLY A 128 18.32 -0.68 0.28
CA GLY A 128 19.58 -0.40 0.97
C GLY A 128 19.49 -0.41 2.50
N TYR A 129 18.29 -0.24 3.06
CA TYR A 129 18.11 -0.16 4.51
C TYR A 129 18.13 -1.54 5.17
N ARG A 130 18.86 -1.65 6.29
CA ARG A 130 19.07 -2.92 7.03
C ARG A 130 18.63 -2.86 8.49
N GLY A 131 18.01 -1.76 8.93
CA GLY A 131 17.67 -1.56 10.34
C GLY A 131 18.87 -1.16 11.19
N VAL A 132 18.55 -0.63 12.36
CA VAL A 132 19.52 -0.32 13.42
C VAL A 132 19.20 -1.19 14.63
N GLU A 133 20.23 -1.85 15.17
CA GLU A 133 20.10 -2.61 16.41
C GLU A 133 19.96 -1.62 17.58
N THR A 134 18.78 -1.56 18.20
CA THR A 134 18.51 -0.73 19.38
C THR A 134 18.26 -1.58 20.63
N GLY A 135 18.18 -2.90 20.47
CA GLY A 135 17.89 -3.86 21.53
C GLY A 135 16.42 -3.93 21.94
N ARG A 136 15.51 -3.26 21.21
CA ARG A 136 14.06 -3.24 21.50
C ARG A 136 13.23 -3.27 20.22
N MET A 137 12.19 -4.10 20.16
CA MET A 137 11.26 -4.15 19.02
C MET A 137 10.23 -3.02 19.09
N VAL A 138 10.53 -1.90 18.45
CA VAL A 138 9.79 -0.63 18.62
C VAL A 138 8.90 -0.26 17.44
N GLY A 139 8.84 -1.10 16.40
CA GLY A 139 8.09 -0.81 15.18
C GLY A 139 6.92 -1.72 14.85
N ARG A 140 6.48 -2.56 15.78
CA ARG A 140 5.25 -3.37 15.65
C ARG A 140 3.99 -2.49 15.60
N ALA A 141 2.87 -3.05 15.16
CA ALA A 141 1.61 -2.33 15.02
C ALA A 141 1.22 -1.57 16.32
N PRO A 142 0.73 -0.31 16.23
CA PRO A 142 0.45 0.48 15.04
C PRO A 142 1.58 1.46 14.65
N ALA A 143 2.85 1.17 14.99
CA ALA A 143 3.95 2.15 14.93
C ALA A 143 4.13 2.84 13.58
N LEU A 144 3.95 2.11 12.47
CA LEU A 144 4.08 2.68 11.14
C LEU A 144 3.06 3.79 10.85
N VAL A 145 1.81 3.61 11.30
CA VAL A 145 0.73 4.61 11.13
C VAL A 145 0.99 5.81 12.03
N VAL A 146 1.48 5.56 13.26
CA VAL A 146 1.82 6.60 14.23
C VAL A 146 2.93 7.51 13.70
N ASP A 147 3.95 6.93 13.08
CA ASP A 147 5.05 7.71 12.48
C ASP A 147 4.58 8.55 11.29
N GLN A 148 3.79 7.97 10.37
CA GLN A 148 3.24 8.70 9.23
C GLN A 148 2.32 9.85 9.68
N LYS A 149 1.49 9.64 10.71
CA LYS A 149 0.70 10.70 11.34
C LYS A 149 1.57 11.79 11.96
N ALA A 150 2.63 11.42 12.67
CA ALA A 150 3.56 12.39 13.24
C ALA A 150 4.26 13.23 12.16
N ILE A 151 4.56 12.66 10.99
CA ILE A 151 5.10 13.38 9.84
C ILE A 151 4.09 14.41 9.29
N VAL A 152 2.80 14.05 9.16
CA VAL A 152 1.75 15.01 8.78
C VAL A 152 1.64 16.16 9.80
N ARG A 153 1.64 15.84 11.10
CA ARG A 153 1.62 16.86 12.16
C ARG A 153 2.86 17.75 12.13
N PHE A 154 4.03 17.19 11.79
CA PHE A 154 5.25 17.96 11.59
C PHE A 154 5.15 18.93 10.41
N VAL A 155 4.60 18.50 9.28
CA VAL A 155 4.38 19.38 8.12
C VAL A 155 3.45 20.52 8.48
N ARG A 156 2.31 20.21 9.13
CA ARG A 156 1.32 21.20 9.53
C ARG A 156 1.83 22.16 10.60
N LEU A 157 2.63 21.67 11.55
CA LEU A 157 3.35 22.52 12.50
C LEU A 157 4.20 23.54 11.74
N ASN A 158 4.88 23.12 10.66
CA ASN A 158 5.83 23.92 9.88
C ASN A 158 5.25 24.55 8.60
N ALA A 159 3.93 24.70 8.50
CA ALA A 159 3.27 25.19 7.28
C ALA A 159 3.60 26.64 6.91
N ASP A 160 4.09 27.45 7.85
CA ASP A 160 4.57 28.81 7.60
C ASP A 160 6.04 28.87 7.16
N VAL A 161 6.77 27.74 7.25
CA VAL A 161 8.19 27.63 6.90
C VAL A 161 8.41 26.77 5.65
N ILE A 162 7.65 25.69 5.50
CA ILE A 162 7.72 24.79 4.34
C ILE A 162 6.82 25.39 3.24
N PRO A 163 7.37 25.84 2.10
CA PRO A 163 6.56 26.18 0.94
C PRO A 163 5.69 25.00 0.52
N GLY A 164 4.52 25.29 -0.05
CA GLY A 164 3.49 24.32 -0.39
C GLY A 164 2.24 24.44 0.50
N ASN A 165 1.18 23.76 0.09
CA ASN A 165 -0.10 23.81 0.75
C ASN A 165 -0.29 22.60 1.67
N ALA A 166 -0.18 22.81 2.98
CA ALA A 166 -0.40 21.77 3.98
C ALA A 166 -1.85 21.25 4.05
N GLU A 167 -2.81 21.91 3.38
CA GLU A 167 -4.17 21.41 3.15
C GLU A 167 -4.29 20.52 1.91
N ARG A 168 -3.20 20.31 1.16
CA ARG A 168 -3.10 19.49 -0.06
C ARG A 168 -2.01 18.42 0.08
N ILE A 169 -2.01 17.70 1.19
CA ILE A 169 -1.11 16.57 1.42
C ILE A 169 -1.64 15.33 0.69
N VAL A 170 -0.85 14.76 -0.20
CA VAL A 170 -1.16 13.54 -0.97
C VAL A 170 -0.24 12.41 -0.53
N THR A 171 -0.77 11.38 0.13
CA THR A 171 0.03 10.21 0.52
C THR A 171 0.19 9.24 -0.65
N ASN A 172 1.36 8.61 -0.75
CA ASN A 172 1.65 7.58 -1.75
C ASN A 172 2.33 6.38 -1.12
N GLY A 173 2.03 5.18 -1.62
CA GLY A 173 2.77 3.98 -1.25
C GLY A 173 2.30 2.74 -1.99
N THR A 174 3.13 1.70 -1.91
CA THR A 174 2.96 0.41 -2.59
C THR A 174 2.91 -0.71 -1.57
N SER A 175 2.10 -1.76 -1.79
CA SER A 175 2.04 -2.92 -0.91
C SER A 175 1.60 -2.55 0.52
N ALA A 176 2.35 -2.94 1.56
CA ALA A 176 2.16 -2.48 2.92
C ALA A 176 2.25 -0.94 3.05
N GLY A 177 3.07 -0.27 2.23
CA GLY A 177 3.09 1.19 2.12
C GLY A 177 1.83 1.75 1.45
N GLY A 178 1.19 0.98 0.57
CA GLY A 178 -0.13 1.29 0.01
C GLY A 178 -1.22 1.18 1.07
N ALA A 179 -1.13 0.17 1.95
CA ALA A 179 -1.99 0.05 3.12
C ALA A 179 -1.78 1.21 4.11
N LEU A 180 -0.53 1.63 4.32
CA LEU A 180 -0.21 2.83 5.10
C LEU A 180 -0.87 4.08 4.48
N SER A 181 -0.75 4.28 3.17
CA SER A 181 -1.43 5.40 2.47
C SER A 181 -2.95 5.33 2.65
N ALA A 182 -3.55 4.13 2.56
CA ALA A 182 -4.98 3.94 2.77
C ALA A 182 -5.41 4.24 4.22
N LEU A 183 -4.62 3.82 5.20
CA LEU A 183 -4.84 4.10 6.62
C LEU A 183 -4.76 5.61 6.90
N MET A 184 -3.81 6.32 6.31
CA MET A 184 -3.73 7.79 6.45
C MET A 184 -5.00 8.47 5.96
N GLY A 185 -5.54 8.01 4.83
CA GLY A 185 -6.80 8.53 4.32
C GLY A 185 -7.99 8.21 5.23
N ALA A 186 -8.08 7.00 5.77
CA ALA A 186 -9.24 6.51 6.51
C ALA A 186 -9.27 6.97 7.98
N THR A 187 -8.11 7.29 8.56
CA THR A 187 -7.96 7.46 10.01
C THR A 187 -7.60 8.89 10.42
N GLY A 188 -7.75 9.87 9.53
CA GLY A 188 -7.41 11.27 9.82
C GLY A 188 -8.05 11.76 11.12
N ASN A 189 -7.22 12.20 12.07
CA ASN A 189 -7.60 12.66 13.41
C ASN A 189 -8.30 11.60 14.29
N ASP A 190 -8.09 10.30 14.04
CA ASP A 190 -8.63 9.23 14.90
C ASP A 190 -7.97 9.28 16.30
N PRO A 191 -8.74 9.48 17.39
CA PRO A 191 -8.21 9.55 18.75
C PRO A 191 -7.54 8.24 19.21
N GLY A 192 -7.79 7.10 18.58
CA GLY A 192 -7.14 5.83 18.89
C GLY A 192 -5.61 5.87 18.76
N TYR A 193 -5.06 6.81 17.98
CA TYR A 193 -3.60 6.99 17.84
C TYR A 193 -2.99 7.98 18.83
N GLU A 194 -3.76 8.81 19.52
CA GLU A 194 -3.22 9.87 20.40
C GLU A 194 -2.30 9.32 21.49
N PRO A 195 -2.64 8.22 22.22
CA PRO A 195 -1.74 7.66 23.24
C PRO A 195 -0.38 7.19 22.68
N TYR A 196 -0.31 6.88 21.39
CA TYR A 196 0.93 6.48 20.71
C TYR A 196 1.70 7.70 20.20
N LEU A 197 1.00 8.71 19.67
CA LEU A 197 1.57 9.98 19.20
C LEU A 197 2.18 10.79 20.35
N GLU A 198 1.50 10.87 21.49
CA GLU A 198 2.00 11.49 22.72
C GLU A 198 3.28 10.81 23.24
N ARG A 199 3.35 9.48 23.12
CA ARG A 199 4.48 8.67 23.60
C ARG A 199 5.77 9.00 22.88
N ILE A 200 5.71 9.21 21.56
CA ILE A 200 6.86 9.66 20.76
C ILE A 200 7.04 11.18 20.80
N GLY A 201 6.11 11.91 21.42
CA GLY A 201 6.14 13.37 21.47
C GLY A 201 5.96 14.00 20.09
N ALA A 202 5.03 13.48 19.29
CA ALA A 202 4.61 14.11 18.05
C ALA A 202 4.06 15.53 18.33
N ALA A 203 4.11 16.41 17.32
CA ALA A 203 3.45 17.71 17.42
C ALA A 203 1.94 17.52 17.68
N SER A 204 1.31 18.45 18.40
CA SER A 204 -0.15 18.48 18.52
C SER A 204 -0.77 19.05 17.25
N GLY A 205 -1.94 18.57 16.87
CA GLY A 205 -2.68 19.08 15.72
C GLY A 205 -3.28 17.98 14.86
N ARG A 206 -3.75 18.39 13.69
CA ARG A 206 -4.43 17.50 12.74
C ARG A 206 -3.45 16.59 12.00
N ASP A 207 -3.90 15.40 11.66
CA ASP A 207 -3.19 14.45 10.80
C ASP A 207 -4.06 13.90 9.64
N ASP A 208 -5.20 14.54 9.36
CA ASP A 208 -5.92 14.31 8.11
C ASP A 208 -5.12 14.78 6.88
N VAL A 209 -5.32 14.05 5.77
CA VAL A 209 -4.66 14.30 4.49
C VAL A 209 -5.71 14.66 3.43
N PHE A 210 -5.28 15.28 2.34
CA PHE A 210 -6.18 15.72 1.28
C PHE A 210 -6.61 14.57 0.37
N ALA A 211 -5.64 13.76 -0.03
CA ALA A 211 -5.85 12.66 -0.94
C ALA A 211 -4.92 11.48 -0.62
N SER A 212 -5.36 10.28 -0.98
CA SER A 212 -4.58 9.05 -0.79
C SER A 212 -4.42 8.31 -2.11
N ASN A 213 -3.17 8.09 -2.54
CA ASN A 213 -2.83 7.19 -3.63
C ASN A 213 -2.27 5.88 -3.05
N CYS A 214 -2.87 4.76 -3.45
CA CYS A 214 -2.55 3.43 -2.95
C CYS A 214 -2.30 2.48 -4.13
N PHE A 215 -1.07 1.97 -4.25
CA PHE A 215 -0.76 0.83 -5.12
C PHE A 215 -0.82 -0.46 -4.29
N CYS A 216 -1.58 -1.44 -4.79
CA CYS A 216 -1.78 -2.79 -4.24
C CYS A 216 -1.81 -2.86 -2.70
N PRO A 217 -2.72 -2.11 -2.04
CA PRO A 217 -2.70 -1.98 -0.58
C PRO A 217 -2.96 -3.33 0.11
N ILE A 218 -1.93 -3.88 0.77
CA ILE A 218 -2.03 -5.11 1.56
C ILE A 218 -2.60 -4.77 2.95
N HIS A 219 -3.92 -4.83 3.09
CA HIS A 219 -4.66 -4.41 4.29
C HIS A 219 -5.79 -5.40 4.59
N ASN A 220 -6.63 -5.08 5.60
CA ASN A 220 -7.77 -5.92 5.99
C ASN A 220 -7.32 -7.37 6.31
N LEU A 221 -6.19 -7.45 7.02
CA LEU A 221 -5.38 -8.66 7.16
C LEU A 221 -6.16 -9.79 7.83
N GLU A 222 -6.98 -9.48 8.83
CA GLU A 222 -7.80 -10.43 9.57
C GLU A 222 -8.90 -11.11 8.73
N HIS A 223 -9.17 -10.58 7.54
CA HIS A 223 -10.09 -11.17 6.56
C HIS A 223 -9.38 -11.58 5.26
N ALA A 224 -8.08 -11.32 5.14
CA ALA A 224 -7.31 -11.55 3.92
C ALA A 224 -7.11 -13.04 3.62
N ASP A 225 -7.02 -13.89 4.64
CA ASP A 225 -6.98 -15.35 4.46
C ASP A 225 -8.26 -15.89 3.81
N ALA A 226 -9.42 -15.51 4.34
CA ALA A 226 -10.71 -15.90 3.77
C ALA A 226 -10.87 -15.38 2.33
N ALA A 227 -10.47 -14.14 2.07
CA ALA A 227 -10.48 -13.56 0.71
C ALA A 227 -9.54 -14.29 -0.25
N TYR A 228 -8.35 -14.69 0.22
CA TYR A 228 -7.35 -15.39 -0.57
C TYR A 228 -7.85 -16.77 -0.98
N GLU A 229 -8.43 -17.50 -0.03
CA GLU A 229 -8.98 -18.83 -0.29
C GLU A 229 -10.28 -18.76 -1.10
N TRP A 230 -11.11 -17.72 -0.97
CA TRP A 230 -12.23 -17.49 -1.89
C TRP A 230 -11.77 -17.37 -3.35
N GLN A 231 -10.64 -16.70 -3.60
CA GLN A 231 -10.12 -16.51 -4.95
C GLN A 231 -9.41 -17.77 -5.48
N PHE A 232 -8.55 -18.40 -4.67
CA PHE A 232 -7.66 -19.48 -5.11
C PHE A 232 -8.09 -20.88 -4.67
N ALA A 233 -9.28 -21.05 -4.08
CA ALA A 233 -9.79 -22.37 -3.68
C ALA A 233 -9.75 -23.36 -4.84
N GLY A 234 -9.17 -24.53 -4.59
CA GLY A 234 -8.99 -25.59 -5.57
C GLY A 234 -7.61 -25.60 -6.26
N GLU A 235 -6.87 -24.49 -6.23
CA GLU A 235 -5.49 -24.45 -6.71
C GLU A 235 -4.53 -25.07 -5.68
N ARG A 236 -4.00 -26.27 -5.98
CA ARG A 236 -3.07 -26.97 -5.09
C ARG A 236 -1.64 -26.46 -5.20
N GLU A 237 -1.20 -26.14 -6.42
CA GLU A 237 0.15 -25.63 -6.67
C GLU A 237 0.21 -24.13 -6.38
N TRP A 238 1.32 -23.67 -5.78
CA TRP A 238 1.59 -22.26 -5.57
C TRP A 238 2.99 -21.89 -6.06
N HIS A 239 3.12 -20.66 -6.57
CA HIS A 239 4.34 -20.11 -7.15
C HIS A 239 4.57 -18.68 -6.67
N ARG A 240 5.70 -18.45 -5.99
CA ARG A 240 6.14 -17.12 -5.57
C ARG A 240 7.56 -16.83 -5.98
N THR A 241 7.92 -15.55 -5.93
CA THR A 241 9.30 -15.11 -6.00
C THR A 241 9.71 -14.63 -4.62
N LYS A 242 10.75 -15.25 -4.04
CA LYS A 242 11.41 -14.71 -2.86
C LYS A 242 12.47 -13.71 -3.30
N HIS A 243 12.50 -12.56 -2.65
CA HIS A 243 13.59 -11.61 -2.80
C HIS A 243 14.70 -11.96 -1.81
N LYS A 244 15.94 -11.92 -2.28
CA LYS A 244 17.14 -12.02 -1.45
C LYS A 244 18.06 -10.87 -1.81
N VAL A 245 18.62 -10.20 -0.82
CA VAL A 245 19.74 -9.30 -1.07
C VAL A 245 21.02 -10.14 -1.14
N VAL A 246 21.71 -10.12 -2.28
CA VAL A 246 23.05 -10.71 -2.45
C VAL A 246 23.98 -9.59 -2.89
N ASP A 247 25.03 -9.30 -2.11
CA ASP A 247 25.99 -8.22 -2.37
C ASP A 247 25.37 -6.84 -2.63
N GLY A 248 24.27 -6.53 -1.91
CA GLY A 248 23.54 -5.26 -2.05
C GLY A 248 22.57 -5.22 -3.24
N VAL A 249 22.45 -6.30 -4.02
CA VAL A 249 21.53 -6.41 -5.16
C VAL A 249 20.34 -7.28 -4.80
N VAL A 250 19.12 -6.79 -5.06
CA VAL A 250 17.89 -7.55 -4.89
C VAL A 250 17.80 -8.61 -6.00
N THR A 251 17.95 -9.87 -5.61
CA THR A 251 17.84 -11.04 -6.49
C THR A 251 16.49 -11.73 -6.31
N ARG A 252 15.81 -12.02 -7.41
CA ARG A 252 14.52 -12.72 -7.46
C ARG A 252 14.76 -14.23 -7.59
N VAL A 253 14.30 -15.00 -6.61
CA VAL A 253 14.42 -16.46 -6.58
C VAL A 253 13.02 -17.08 -6.68
N PRO A 254 12.66 -17.74 -7.80
CA PRO A 254 11.42 -18.49 -7.91
C PRO A 254 11.38 -19.62 -6.88
N VAL A 255 10.24 -19.77 -6.20
CA VAL A 255 9.95 -20.83 -5.24
C VAL A 255 8.53 -21.31 -5.47
N SER A 256 8.39 -22.61 -5.67
CA SER A 256 7.09 -23.27 -5.87
C SER A 256 6.88 -24.34 -4.81
N GLY A 257 5.63 -24.74 -4.62
CA GLY A 257 5.28 -25.90 -3.81
C GLY A 257 3.84 -26.31 -4.01
N GLU A 258 3.43 -27.34 -3.29
CA GLU A 258 2.06 -27.83 -3.28
C GLU A 258 1.46 -27.70 -1.89
N LEU A 259 0.15 -27.43 -1.83
CA LEU A 259 -0.62 -27.52 -0.60
C LEU A 259 -0.72 -28.98 -0.15
N THR A 260 -0.54 -29.19 1.15
CA THR A 260 -0.88 -30.47 1.80
C THR A 260 -2.39 -30.66 1.85
N ASP A 261 -2.87 -31.88 2.08
CA ASP A 261 -4.32 -32.14 2.19
C ASP A 261 -4.96 -31.37 3.35
N ALA A 262 -4.24 -31.21 4.47
CA ALA A 262 -4.71 -30.38 5.59
C ALA A 262 -4.85 -28.90 5.19
N GLN A 263 -3.93 -28.40 4.36
CA GLN A 263 -4.03 -27.03 3.83
C GLN A 263 -5.15 -26.88 2.80
N MET A 264 -5.40 -27.88 1.96
CA MET A 264 -6.55 -27.88 1.04
C MET A 264 -7.88 -27.89 1.80
N GLU A 265 -7.97 -28.65 2.89
CA GLU A 265 -9.15 -28.67 3.74
C GLU A 265 -9.36 -27.32 4.45
N LEU A 266 -8.27 -26.70 4.93
CA LEU A 266 -8.31 -25.37 5.54
C LEU A 266 -8.69 -24.30 4.52
N SER A 267 -8.19 -24.41 3.29
CA SER A 267 -8.56 -23.54 2.17
C SER A 267 -10.07 -23.55 1.95
N ALA A 268 -10.68 -24.74 1.87
CA ALA A 268 -12.13 -24.86 1.70
C ALA A 268 -12.92 -24.23 2.86
N ARG A 269 -12.48 -24.41 4.11
CA ARG A 269 -13.14 -23.78 5.27
C ARG A 269 -13.00 -22.26 5.28
N LEU A 270 -11.83 -21.72 4.96
CA LEU A 270 -11.58 -20.28 4.90
C LEU A 270 -12.41 -19.64 3.78
N ALA A 271 -12.45 -20.26 2.59
CA ALA A 271 -13.26 -19.80 1.47
C ALA A 271 -14.76 -19.73 1.85
N ALA A 272 -15.27 -20.72 2.59
CA ALA A 272 -16.65 -20.76 3.04
C ALA A 272 -17.02 -19.68 4.07
N ARG A 273 -16.03 -19.02 4.71
CA ARG A 273 -16.27 -17.89 5.64
C ARG A 273 -16.38 -16.55 4.95
N PHE A 274 -15.81 -16.43 3.76
CA PHE A 274 -15.73 -15.15 3.07
C PHE A 274 -17.10 -14.55 2.68
N PRO A 275 -18.12 -15.35 2.27
CA PRO A 275 -19.44 -14.81 1.98
C PRO A 275 -20.07 -14.02 3.13
N ASP A 276 -20.09 -14.56 4.35
CA ASP A 276 -20.66 -13.90 5.52
C ASP A 276 -19.98 -12.55 5.80
N TYR A 277 -18.66 -12.49 5.61
CA TYR A 277 -17.90 -11.26 5.76
C TYR A 277 -18.31 -10.21 4.72
N VAL A 278 -18.35 -10.57 3.43
CA VAL A 278 -18.72 -9.64 2.35
C VAL A 278 -20.14 -9.13 2.53
N ASP A 279 -21.09 -10.02 2.81
CA ASP A 279 -22.49 -9.66 3.01
C ASP A 279 -22.66 -8.75 4.23
N GLY A 280 -21.91 -8.99 5.30
CA GLY A 280 -21.88 -8.15 6.51
C GLY A 280 -21.36 -6.73 6.28
N LEU A 281 -20.62 -6.47 5.20
CA LEU A 281 -20.15 -5.13 4.86
C LEU A 281 -21.25 -4.23 4.26
N GLY A 282 -22.34 -4.82 3.73
CA GLY A 282 -23.45 -4.07 3.11
C GLY A 282 -23.04 -3.26 1.88
N LEU A 283 -22.09 -3.77 1.09
CA LEU A 283 -21.56 -3.06 -0.08
C LEU A 283 -22.61 -2.93 -1.18
N THR A 284 -22.58 -1.81 -1.90
CA THR A 284 -23.42 -1.57 -3.08
C THR A 284 -22.60 -1.16 -4.29
N ASP A 285 -23.05 -1.55 -5.47
CA ASP A 285 -22.49 -1.11 -6.75
C ASP A 285 -22.90 0.35 -7.08
N PRO A 286 -22.40 0.94 -8.18
CA PRO A 286 -22.75 2.32 -8.56
C PRO A 286 -24.25 2.54 -8.81
N GLU A 287 -25.01 1.48 -9.11
CA GLU A 287 -26.46 1.52 -9.32
C GLU A 287 -27.24 1.34 -8.00
N GLY A 288 -26.55 1.18 -6.86
CA GLY A 288 -27.14 0.99 -5.55
C GLY A 288 -27.62 -0.44 -5.26
N ARG A 289 -27.24 -1.42 -6.08
CA ARG A 289 -27.58 -2.84 -5.87
C ARG A 289 -26.61 -3.46 -4.89
N LEU A 290 -27.13 -4.29 -3.98
CA LEU A 290 -26.30 -5.00 -3.02
C LEU A 290 -25.34 -5.98 -3.71
N LEU A 291 -24.09 -5.95 -3.26
CA LEU A 291 -23.05 -6.87 -3.64
C LEU A 291 -22.95 -7.96 -2.57
N THR A 292 -23.38 -9.17 -2.91
CA THR A 292 -23.41 -10.31 -2.00
C THR A 292 -22.72 -11.53 -2.60
N LEU A 293 -22.42 -12.51 -1.75
CA LEU A 293 -21.91 -13.81 -2.13
C LEU A 293 -22.85 -14.92 -1.63
N ASN A 294 -23.13 -15.86 -2.51
CA ASN A 294 -23.76 -17.13 -2.19
C ASN A 294 -22.79 -18.02 -1.38
N PRO A 295 -23.28 -19.08 -0.70
CA PRO A 295 -22.43 -20.00 0.05
C PRO A 295 -21.31 -20.68 -0.76
N ASP A 296 -21.45 -20.79 -2.08
CA ASP A 296 -20.43 -21.34 -2.98
C ASP A 296 -19.40 -20.30 -3.47
N GLY A 297 -19.47 -19.07 -2.96
CA GLY A 297 -18.61 -17.96 -3.35
C GLY A 297 -18.95 -17.31 -4.71
N SER A 298 -20.04 -17.72 -5.36
CA SER A 298 -20.63 -16.99 -6.50
C SER A 298 -21.47 -15.81 -6.02
N GLY A 299 -21.92 -14.92 -6.90
CA GLY A 299 -22.84 -13.85 -6.54
C GLY A 299 -22.47 -12.51 -7.16
N SER A 300 -23.27 -11.47 -6.88
CA SER A 300 -23.10 -10.15 -7.48
C SER A 300 -21.77 -9.50 -7.11
N PHE A 301 -21.20 -9.79 -5.94
CA PHE A 301 -19.85 -9.32 -5.60
C PHE A 301 -18.77 -9.95 -6.49
N ARG A 302 -18.83 -11.26 -6.75
CA ARG A 302 -17.88 -11.91 -7.68
C ARG A 302 -18.02 -11.34 -9.09
N ASP A 303 -19.25 -11.18 -9.55
CA ASP A 303 -19.53 -10.64 -10.89
C ASP A 303 -19.02 -9.19 -11.01
N PHE A 304 -19.08 -8.42 -9.92
CA PHE A 304 -18.52 -7.07 -9.86
C PHE A 304 -16.98 -7.07 -9.95
N VAL A 305 -16.30 -7.98 -9.25
CA VAL A 305 -14.84 -8.17 -9.36
C VAL A 305 -14.46 -8.56 -10.80
N VAL A 306 -15.17 -9.53 -11.39
CA VAL A 306 -14.99 -9.95 -12.79
C VAL A 306 -15.19 -8.78 -13.75
N GLY A 307 -16.22 -7.95 -13.53
CA GLY A 307 -16.46 -6.74 -14.32
C GLY A 307 -15.26 -5.79 -14.32
N LYS A 308 -14.57 -5.62 -13.18
CA LYS A 308 -13.35 -4.80 -13.10
C LYS A 308 -12.17 -5.39 -13.88
N LEU A 309 -12.05 -6.72 -13.93
CA LEU A 309 -11.04 -7.40 -14.75
C LEU A 309 -11.39 -7.33 -16.25
N VAL A 310 -12.67 -7.38 -16.61
CA VAL A 310 -13.13 -7.15 -18.00
C VAL A 310 -12.83 -5.71 -18.43
N ASP A 311 -13.12 -4.71 -17.59
CA ASP A 311 -12.77 -3.31 -17.84
C ASP A 311 -11.25 -3.12 -18.03
N SER A 312 -10.45 -3.83 -17.22
CA SER A 312 -8.99 -3.88 -17.29
C SER A 312 -8.51 -4.41 -18.65
N ALA A 313 -8.94 -5.62 -19.03
CA ALA A 313 -8.59 -6.25 -20.29
C ALA A 313 -9.03 -5.39 -21.49
N GLN A 314 -10.23 -4.80 -21.43
CA GLN A 314 -10.75 -3.97 -22.51
C GLN A 314 -9.94 -2.70 -22.71
N ARG A 315 -9.42 -2.11 -21.63
CA ARG A 315 -8.52 -0.95 -21.72
C ARG A 315 -7.22 -1.36 -22.40
N GLU A 316 -6.62 -2.45 -21.97
CA GLU A 316 -5.35 -2.92 -22.54
C GLU A 316 -5.48 -3.30 -24.01
N LEU A 317 -6.54 -4.01 -24.39
CA LEU A 317 -6.82 -4.35 -25.79
C LEU A 317 -6.97 -3.11 -26.69
N ARG A 318 -7.39 -1.97 -26.13
CA ARG A 318 -7.57 -0.73 -26.88
C ARG A 318 -6.29 0.09 -26.98
N LEU A 319 -5.53 0.15 -25.89
CA LEU A 319 -4.43 1.09 -25.73
C LEU A 319 -3.05 0.45 -25.89
N HIS A 320 -2.96 -0.86 -25.66
CA HIS A 320 -1.71 -1.62 -25.60
C HIS A 320 -0.64 -0.88 -24.77
N GLU A 321 -1.01 -0.49 -23.55
CA GLU A 321 -0.13 0.31 -22.68
C GLU A 321 1.07 -0.52 -22.20
N ASP A 322 0.91 -1.85 -22.07
CA ASP A 322 1.86 -2.78 -21.49
C ASP A 322 2.59 -2.19 -20.28
N VAL A 323 1.79 -1.78 -19.30
CA VAL A 323 2.28 -1.08 -18.09
C VAL A 323 3.36 -1.91 -17.39
N ALA A 324 3.24 -3.24 -17.40
CA ALA A 324 4.24 -4.14 -16.83
C ALA A 324 5.60 -4.03 -17.55
N ALA A 325 5.61 -3.94 -18.88
CA ALA A 325 6.85 -3.70 -19.63
C ALA A 325 7.49 -2.34 -19.31
N SER A 326 6.69 -1.30 -19.10
CA SER A 326 7.19 0.06 -18.79
C SER A 326 8.04 0.13 -17.51
N ILE A 327 7.85 -0.81 -16.59
CA ILE A 327 8.62 -0.96 -15.35
C ILE A 327 9.54 -2.19 -15.34
N GLY A 328 9.75 -2.84 -16.49
CA GLY A 328 10.60 -4.03 -16.61
C GLY A 328 10.10 -5.26 -15.84
N LYS A 329 8.77 -5.39 -15.64
CA LYS A 329 8.15 -6.47 -14.88
C LYS A 329 7.09 -7.24 -15.69
N SER A 330 7.23 -7.35 -17.01
CA SER A 330 6.36 -8.17 -17.86
C SER A 330 6.27 -9.60 -17.34
N ILE A 331 5.07 -10.17 -17.38
CA ILE A 331 4.80 -11.53 -16.91
C ILE A 331 4.54 -12.41 -18.13
N PRO A 332 5.25 -13.54 -18.29
CA PRO A 332 4.97 -14.47 -19.37
C PRO A 332 3.50 -14.91 -19.35
N GLY A 333 2.84 -14.81 -20.51
CA GLY A 333 1.42 -15.16 -20.65
C GLY A 333 0.42 -14.09 -20.18
N SER A 334 0.88 -12.89 -19.80
CA SER A 334 -0.03 -11.80 -19.41
C SER A 334 -0.49 -10.90 -20.57
N ALA A 335 0.06 -11.08 -21.77
CA ALA A 335 -0.39 -10.36 -22.95
C ALA A 335 -1.88 -10.59 -23.17
N VAL A 336 -2.66 -9.51 -23.28
CA VAL A 336 -4.14 -9.56 -23.29
C VAL A 336 -4.68 -10.50 -24.38
N ASP A 337 -4.03 -10.54 -25.54
CA ASP A 337 -4.42 -11.37 -26.68
C ASP A 337 -4.10 -12.87 -26.51
N GLN A 338 -3.34 -13.25 -25.48
CA GLN A 338 -2.89 -14.62 -25.24
C GLN A 338 -3.60 -15.29 -24.05
N VAL A 339 -4.42 -14.54 -23.31
CA VAL A 339 -5.13 -15.06 -22.12
C VAL A 339 -6.41 -15.77 -22.54
N ASN A 340 -6.37 -17.10 -22.54
CA ASN A 340 -7.50 -17.97 -22.91
C ASN A 340 -8.73 -17.88 -21.99
N ALA A 341 -8.65 -17.12 -20.90
CA ALA A 341 -9.77 -16.89 -19.98
C ALA A 341 -10.71 -15.77 -20.46
N LEU A 342 -10.34 -14.99 -21.48
CA LEU A 342 -11.14 -13.87 -21.99
C LEU A 342 -12.07 -14.32 -23.13
N ASP A 343 -13.34 -13.89 -23.07
CA ASP A 343 -14.26 -13.97 -24.22
C ASP A 343 -14.18 -12.65 -24.98
N VAL A 344 -13.45 -12.64 -26.10
CA VAL A 344 -13.27 -11.46 -26.95
C VAL A 344 -14.02 -11.64 -28.26
N ARG A 345 -14.89 -10.69 -28.60
CA ARG A 345 -15.68 -10.67 -29.84
C ARG A 345 -15.64 -9.27 -30.43
N ASP A 346 -15.25 -9.15 -31.69
CA ASP A 346 -15.18 -7.86 -32.39
C ASP A 346 -14.43 -6.78 -31.58
N GLU A 347 -13.23 -7.11 -31.10
CA GLU A 347 -12.37 -6.23 -30.27
C GLU A 347 -12.97 -5.80 -28.92
N ARG A 348 -14.07 -6.44 -28.51
CA ARG A 348 -14.73 -6.23 -27.24
C ARG A 348 -14.55 -7.41 -26.31
N VAL A 349 -14.05 -7.15 -25.10
CA VAL A 349 -14.03 -8.13 -24.02
C VAL A 349 -15.45 -8.25 -23.47
N CYS A 350 -16.09 -9.39 -23.73
CA CYS A 350 -17.48 -9.66 -23.38
C CYS A 350 -17.61 -10.41 -22.05
N GLY A 351 -16.55 -11.06 -21.59
CA GLY A 351 -16.54 -11.80 -20.33
C GLY A 351 -15.16 -12.34 -19.98
N LEU A 352 -15.07 -12.91 -18.78
CA LEU A 352 -13.87 -13.56 -18.26
C LEU A 352 -14.30 -14.82 -17.50
N ASP A 353 -13.73 -15.97 -17.87
CA ASP A 353 -13.86 -17.21 -17.10
C ASP A 353 -13.00 -17.08 -15.83
N TRP A 354 -13.67 -16.91 -14.70
CA TRP A 354 -13.02 -16.73 -13.40
C TRP A 354 -12.05 -17.84 -13.05
N ARG A 355 -12.42 -19.11 -13.28
CA ARG A 355 -11.56 -20.25 -12.92
C ARG A 355 -10.36 -20.35 -13.85
N ALA A 356 -10.58 -20.20 -15.16
CA ALA A 356 -9.48 -20.19 -16.12
C ALA A 356 -8.51 -19.02 -15.85
N TYR A 357 -9.01 -17.86 -15.44
CA TYR A 357 -8.18 -16.70 -15.10
C TYR A 357 -7.37 -16.92 -13.82
N VAL A 358 -8.02 -17.38 -12.74
CA VAL A 358 -7.35 -17.72 -11.48
C VAL A 358 -6.25 -18.75 -11.69
N HIS A 359 -6.52 -19.78 -12.50
CA HIS A 359 -5.52 -20.77 -12.89
C HIS A 359 -4.36 -20.14 -13.68
N ALA A 360 -4.66 -19.28 -14.65
CA ALA A 360 -3.64 -18.61 -15.48
C ALA A 360 -2.71 -17.69 -14.69
N ILE A 361 -3.24 -16.93 -13.71
CA ILE A 361 -2.39 -16.06 -12.86
C ILE A 361 -1.61 -16.87 -11.82
N THR A 362 -2.08 -18.08 -11.50
CA THR A 362 -1.59 -19.02 -10.48
C THR A 362 -1.70 -18.51 -9.04
N ARG A 363 -1.76 -19.45 -8.09
CA ARG A 363 -1.71 -19.15 -6.65
C ARG A 363 -0.29 -18.79 -6.21
N MET A 364 -0.12 -17.89 -5.23
CA MET A 364 1.22 -17.44 -4.78
C MET A 364 1.61 -17.90 -3.38
N LYS A 365 0.68 -17.80 -2.41
CA LYS A 365 0.93 -18.08 -0.99
C LYS A 365 0.35 -19.43 -0.60
N ALA A 366 0.86 -20.06 0.44
CA ALA A 366 0.29 -21.28 1.04
C ALA A 366 -0.98 -20.95 1.84
N THR A 367 -1.64 -21.95 2.45
CA THR A 367 -2.80 -21.75 3.33
C THR A 367 -2.39 -21.94 4.81
N PRO A 368 -2.75 -21.02 5.72
CA PRO A 368 -3.24 -19.67 5.45
C PRO A 368 -2.18 -18.80 4.74
N ALA A 369 -2.62 -17.77 4.03
CA ALA A 369 -1.77 -16.89 3.25
C ALA A 369 -1.13 -15.76 4.09
N PHE A 370 -1.77 -15.36 5.18
CA PHE A 370 -1.37 -14.24 6.04
C PHE A 370 -1.20 -14.66 7.49
N ASP A 371 -2.23 -15.18 8.17
CA ASP A 371 -2.11 -15.63 9.57
C ASP A 371 -1.55 -17.05 9.61
N ALA A 372 -0.24 -17.19 9.42
CA ALA A 372 0.41 -18.48 9.30
C ALA A 372 0.24 -19.30 10.59
N SER A 373 -0.06 -20.59 10.43
CA SER A 373 -0.33 -21.49 11.55
C SER A 373 0.84 -21.63 12.53
N ASP A 374 2.06 -21.36 12.06
CA ASP A 374 3.32 -21.41 12.81
C ASP A 374 3.89 -20.04 13.17
N LEU A 375 3.11 -18.95 12.99
CA LEU A 375 3.51 -17.56 13.23
C LEU A 375 4.69 -17.07 12.36
N SER A 376 4.99 -17.74 11.25
CA SER A 376 6.16 -17.43 10.42
C SER A 376 5.95 -16.29 9.41
N SER A 377 4.73 -15.75 9.29
CA SER A 377 4.47 -14.71 8.29
C SER A 377 4.98 -13.33 8.74
N PRO A 378 5.28 -12.43 7.79
CA PRO A 378 5.53 -11.02 8.06
C PRO A 378 4.41 -10.36 8.86
N GLU A 379 3.15 -10.72 8.58
CA GLU A 379 1.97 -10.16 9.22
C GLU A 379 1.85 -10.64 10.68
N ASN A 380 2.13 -11.92 10.96
CA ASN A 380 2.19 -12.41 12.34
C ASN A 380 3.22 -11.64 13.15
N GLU A 381 4.39 -11.40 12.54
CA GLU A 381 5.43 -10.57 13.10
C GLU A 381 4.96 -9.13 13.35
N GLU A 382 4.29 -8.47 12.40
CA GLU A 382 3.77 -7.09 12.56
C GLU A 382 2.84 -6.96 13.77
N PHE A 383 2.02 -7.99 14.02
CA PHE A 383 1.13 -8.06 15.18
C PHE A 383 1.81 -8.48 16.49
N GLY A 384 3.11 -8.72 16.49
CA GLY A 384 3.90 -8.87 17.71
C GLY A 384 3.93 -7.61 18.58
N ASP A 385 4.75 -7.64 19.63
CA ASP A 385 5.03 -6.49 20.48
C ASP A 385 6.50 -6.51 20.94
N GLN A 386 6.85 -5.68 21.93
CA GLN A 386 8.22 -5.61 22.47
C GLN A 386 8.70 -6.91 23.13
N THR A 387 7.78 -7.79 23.52
CA THR A 387 8.01 -9.01 24.32
C THR A 387 7.60 -10.29 23.60
N VAL A 388 6.65 -10.20 22.66
CA VAL A 388 6.12 -11.33 21.89
C VAL A 388 6.43 -11.09 20.42
N GLY A 389 7.31 -11.91 19.83
CA GLY A 389 7.85 -11.67 18.49
C GLY A 389 6.82 -11.72 17.36
N ALA A 390 5.77 -12.51 17.52
CA ALA A 390 4.70 -12.69 16.53
C ALA A 390 3.40 -13.13 17.22
N ARG A 391 2.25 -12.74 16.65
CA ARG A 391 0.91 -13.08 17.16
C ARG A 391 -0.04 -13.44 16.03
N HIS A 392 -1.06 -14.23 16.35
CA HIS A 392 -2.21 -14.44 15.48
C HIS A 392 -3.14 -13.23 15.51
N PHE A 393 -3.92 -13.02 14.46
CA PHE A 393 -4.78 -11.85 14.30
C PHE A 393 -6.15 -12.17 13.70
N SER A 394 -6.41 -13.42 13.32
CA SER A 394 -7.71 -13.88 12.85
C SER A 394 -8.56 -14.44 14.00
N ALA A 395 -9.73 -13.84 14.24
CA ALA A 395 -10.60 -14.20 15.37
C ALA A 395 -11.20 -15.62 15.27
N ASP A 396 -11.45 -16.12 14.06
CA ASP A 396 -12.16 -17.39 13.83
C ASP A 396 -11.27 -18.64 13.94
N ARG A 397 -10.03 -18.48 14.40
CA ARG A 397 -9.00 -19.53 14.40
C ARG A 397 -9.39 -20.80 15.16
N GLU A 398 -10.07 -20.66 16.30
CA GLU A 398 -10.47 -21.79 17.15
C GLU A 398 -11.57 -22.62 16.47
N ALA A 399 -12.52 -21.94 15.81
CA ALA A 399 -13.56 -22.57 15.01
C ALA A 399 -13.00 -23.24 13.76
N LEU A 400 -11.84 -22.80 13.27
CA LEU A 400 -11.16 -23.41 12.14
C LEU A 400 -10.34 -24.63 12.56
N GLY A 401 -9.65 -24.64 13.71
CA GLY A 401 -9.02 -25.85 14.27
C GLY A 401 -7.64 -26.23 13.70
N PHE A 402 -6.90 -25.28 13.09
CA PHE A 402 -5.62 -25.54 12.39
C PHE A 402 -4.39 -24.81 12.98
N PHE A 403 -4.37 -24.56 14.29
CA PHE A 403 -3.29 -23.79 14.95
C PHE A 403 -2.69 -24.53 16.15
N SER A 404 -1.46 -24.16 16.52
CA SER A 404 -0.82 -24.63 17.76
C SER A 404 -1.27 -23.80 18.97
N ASP A 405 -1.60 -24.45 20.09
CA ASP A 405 -2.03 -23.83 21.36
C ASP A 405 -1.03 -22.80 21.96
N SER A 406 0.17 -22.68 21.39
CA SER A 406 1.25 -21.80 21.87
C SER A 406 1.15 -20.34 21.38
N GLY A 407 0.35 -20.03 20.36
CA GLY A 407 0.30 -18.71 19.74
C GLY A 407 -0.69 -17.73 20.40
N LYS A 408 -0.20 -16.57 20.86
CA LYS A 408 -1.05 -15.51 21.44
C LYS A 408 -1.79 -14.73 20.36
N MET A 409 -3.01 -14.28 20.67
CA MET A 409 -3.74 -13.31 19.84
C MET A 409 -3.18 -11.90 20.01
N ALA A 410 -3.21 -11.13 18.93
CA ALA A 410 -3.11 -9.69 18.95
C ALA A 410 -4.30 -9.08 19.69
N ASP A 411 -4.10 -7.90 20.26
CA ASP A 411 -5.20 -7.10 20.81
C ASP A 411 -6.14 -6.71 19.64
N PRO A 412 -7.45 -7.01 19.71
CA PRO A 412 -8.40 -6.64 18.66
C PRO A 412 -8.38 -5.15 18.31
N GLU A 413 -8.06 -4.28 19.27
CA GLU A 413 -7.93 -2.85 19.02
C GLU A 413 -6.69 -2.54 18.16
N VAL A 414 -5.57 -3.26 18.35
CA VAL A 414 -4.39 -3.12 17.49
C VAL A 414 -4.67 -3.61 16.07
N VAL A 415 -5.43 -4.70 15.92
CA VAL A 415 -5.91 -5.20 14.62
C VAL A 415 -6.77 -4.12 13.94
N ARG A 416 -7.75 -3.56 14.66
CA ARG A 416 -8.62 -2.49 14.17
C ARG A 416 -7.83 -1.23 13.76
N LEU A 417 -6.80 -0.85 14.51
CA LEU A 417 -5.95 0.31 14.24
C LEU A 417 -5.06 0.17 12.99
N ILE A 418 -4.94 -1.01 12.38
CA ILE A 418 -4.21 -1.17 11.11
C ILE A 418 -5.08 -1.72 9.98
N ASN A 419 -6.39 -1.80 10.18
CA ASN A 419 -7.35 -2.07 9.12
C ASN A 419 -8.09 -0.77 8.75
N PRO A 420 -8.01 -0.24 7.51
CA PRO A 420 -8.75 0.97 7.12
C PRO A 420 -10.27 0.77 7.06
N ILE A 421 -10.76 -0.45 6.80
CA ILE A 421 -12.20 -0.76 6.60
C ILE A 421 -13.12 -0.29 7.73
N PRO A 422 -12.85 -0.58 9.02
CA PRO A 422 -13.70 -0.14 10.13
C PRO A 422 -13.75 1.39 10.32
N HIS A 423 -12.79 2.14 9.78
CA HIS A 423 -12.74 3.61 9.95
C HIS A 423 -13.47 4.36 8.83
N ILE A 424 -13.78 3.68 7.72
CA ILE A 424 -14.48 4.29 6.58
C ILE A 424 -15.91 4.62 6.97
N ARG A 425 -16.22 5.91 6.97
CA ARG A 425 -17.52 6.47 7.35
C ARG A 425 -17.85 7.73 6.54
N SER A 426 -19.13 8.10 6.51
CA SER A 426 -19.54 9.37 5.90
C SER A 426 -18.92 10.55 6.65
N GLY A 427 -18.58 11.62 5.91
CA GLY A 427 -17.99 12.83 6.47
C GLY A 427 -16.50 12.73 6.85
N MET A 428 -15.78 11.71 6.39
CA MET A 428 -14.32 11.66 6.53
C MET A 428 -13.64 12.89 5.91
N PRO A 429 -12.53 13.37 6.49
CA PRO A 429 -11.81 14.53 5.99
C PRO A 429 -11.16 14.26 4.62
N THR A 430 -10.57 13.08 4.43
CA THR A 430 -9.96 12.67 3.15
C THR A 430 -11.06 12.29 2.14
N ARG A 431 -11.19 13.08 1.07
CA ARG A 431 -12.26 12.87 0.07
C ARG A 431 -11.80 12.18 -1.20
N HIS A 432 -10.52 12.30 -1.57
CA HIS A 432 -10.03 11.85 -2.87
C HIS A 432 -9.11 10.65 -2.75
N TRP A 433 -9.41 9.61 -3.51
CA TRP A 433 -8.73 8.32 -3.43
C TRP A 433 -8.38 7.82 -4.83
N ARG A 434 -7.12 7.45 -5.02
CA ARG A 434 -6.65 6.74 -6.21
C ARG A 434 -6.10 5.39 -5.78
N ILE A 435 -6.71 4.32 -6.27
CA ILE A 435 -6.35 2.95 -5.91
C ILE A 435 -6.02 2.17 -7.18
N ARG A 436 -4.92 1.43 -7.16
CA ARG A 436 -4.51 0.52 -8.24
C ARG A 436 -4.14 -0.83 -7.65
N HIS A 437 -4.47 -1.92 -8.31
CA HIS A 437 -4.01 -3.27 -7.98
C HIS A 437 -3.81 -4.02 -9.29
N GLY A 438 -2.62 -4.54 -9.58
CA GLY A 438 -2.33 -5.13 -10.89
C GLY A 438 -3.17 -6.38 -11.15
N SER A 439 -3.59 -6.64 -12.41
CA SER A 439 -4.43 -7.80 -12.71
C SER A 439 -3.69 -9.14 -12.56
N PHE A 440 -2.36 -9.13 -12.50
CA PHE A 440 -1.53 -10.30 -12.20
C PHE A 440 -0.82 -10.18 -10.84
N ASP A 441 -1.23 -9.22 -10.00
CA ASP A 441 -0.83 -9.15 -8.61
C ASP A 441 -1.65 -10.15 -7.78
N ARG A 442 -0.93 -11.09 -7.13
CA ARG A 442 -1.49 -12.24 -6.40
C ARG A 442 -1.02 -12.26 -4.94
N ASP A 443 -0.45 -11.14 -4.47
CA ASP A 443 0.01 -10.99 -3.09
C ASP A 443 -1.17 -10.90 -2.12
N THR A 444 -2.33 -10.46 -2.62
CA THR A 444 -3.64 -10.59 -1.97
C THR A 444 -4.74 -10.84 -3.01
N SER A 445 -5.94 -11.19 -2.53
CA SER A 445 -7.14 -11.36 -3.38
C SER A 445 -7.59 -10.03 -3.98
N PHE A 446 -8.10 -10.03 -5.21
CA PHE A 446 -8.70 -8.86 -5.85
C PHE A 446 -9.87 -8.30 -5.03
N ALA A 447 -10.51 -9.13 -4.20
CA ALA A 447 -11.58 -8.70 -3.33
C ALA A 447 -11.13 -7.62 -2.34
N ILE A 448 -9.88 -7.66 -1.85
CA ILE A 448 -9.37 -6.72 -0.84
C ILE A 448 -9.37 -5.26 -1.33
N PRO A 449 -8.72 -4.89 -2.44
CA PRO A 449 -8.81 -3.53 -2.98
C PRO A 449 -10.21 -3.18 -3.51
N VAL A 450 -10.99 -4.15 -4.00
CA VAL A 450 -12.37 -3.91 -4.43
C VAL A 450 -13.27 -3.54 -3.25
N ILE A 451 -13.13 -4.20 -2.10
CA ILE A 451 -13.85 -3.87 -0.86
C ILE A 451 -13.51 -2.45 -0.42
N LEU A 452 -12.22 -2.10 -0.37
CA LEU A 452 -11.77 -0.75 0.00
C LEU A 452 -12.40 0.31 -0.90
N ALA A 453 -12.25 0.17 -2.23
CA ALA A 453 -12.75 1.14 -3.19
C ALA A 453 -14.29 1.26 -3.14
N THR A 454 -14.99 0.15 -2.97
CA THR A 454 -16.47 0.12 -2.93
C THR A 454 -16.99 0.76 -1.65
N ARG A 455 -16.41 0.42 -0.50
CA ARG A 455 -16.81 1.00 0.79
C ARG A 455 -16.58 2.51 0.83
N LEU A 456 -15.46 2.99 0.29
CA LEU A 456 -15.18 4.43 0.14
C LEU A 456 -16.25 5.12 -0.72
N ARG A 457 -16.63 4.54 -1.87
CA ARG A 457 -17.70 5.08 -2.72
C ARG A 457 -19.05 5.10 -2.01
N ASN A 458 -19.39 4.03 -1.30
CA ASN A 458 -20.67 3.92 -0.57
C ASN A 458 -20.82 4.98 0.53
N VAL A 459 -19.71 5.53 1.06
CA VAL A 459 -19.73 6.64 2.02
C VAL A 459 -19.55 8.03 1.37
N GLY A 460 -19.53 8.11 0.04
CA GLY A 460 -19.49 9.38 -0.71
C GLY A 460 -18.09 9.97 -0.92
N CYS A 461 -17.03 9.16 -0.82
CA CYS A 461 -15.70 9.56 -1.26
C CYS A 461 -15.60 9.52 -2.80
N ASP A 462 -14.74 10.39 -3.34
CA ASP A 462 -14.33 10.36 -4.74
C ASP A 462 -13.21 9.32 -4.91
N VAL A 463 -13.45 8.31 -5.75
CA VAL A 463 -12.58 7.12 -5.86
C VAL A 463 -12.30 6.78 -7.32
N ASP A 464 -11.07 7.04 -7.75
CA ASP A 464 -10.47 6.50 -8.97
C ASP A 464 -9.84 5.13 -8.65
N PHE A 465 -10.56 4.06 -8.95
CA PHE A 465 -10.06 2.68 -8.80
C PHE A 465 -9.94 2.00 -10.15
N ARG A 466 -8.79 1.38 -10.41
CA ARG A 466 -8.54 0.53 -11.58
C ARG A 466 -7.72 -0.70 -11.20
N ILE A 467 -7.86 -1.73 -12.01
CA ILE A 467 -6.98 -2.89 -12.02
C ILE A 467 -6.16 -2.80 -13.32
N PRO A 468 -4.90 -2.34 -13.33
CA PRO A 468 -4.10 -2.29 -14.56
C PRO A 468 -3.80 -3.69 -15.08
N TRP A 469 -4.04 -3.94 -16.38
CA TRP A 469 -3.86 -5.27 -16.96
C TRP A 469 -2.38 -5.67 -17.01
N GLY A 470 -2.09 -6.95 -16.79
CA GLY A 470 -0.74 -7.51 -16.94
C GLY A 470 0.25 -7.11 -15.85
N VAL A 471 -0.11 -6.16 -14.97
CA VAL A 471 0.76 -5.62 -13.94
C VAL A 471 0.88 -6.60 -12.76
N PRO A 472 2.11 -6.94 -12.31
CA PRO A 472 2.35 -7.73 -11.10
C PRO A 472 2.21 -6.89 -9.82
N HIS A 473 2.62 -7.45 -8.68
CA HIS A 473 2.82 -6.70 -7.46
C HIS A 473 3.89 -5.61 -7.65
N ALA A 474 3.44 -4.35 -7.75
CA ALA A 474 4.27 -3.18 -7.99
C ALA A 474 3.46 -1.90 -7.71
N GLY A 475 4.16 -0.76 -7.69
CA GLY A 475 3.56 0.57 -7.67
C GLY A 475 4.52 1.58 -8.29
N ASP A 476 4.18 2.87 -8.18
CA ASP A 476 4.90 3.98 -8.83
C ASP A 476 5.03 3.83 -10.36
N TYR A 477 4.19 3.01 -10.99
CA TYR A 477 3.97 3.00 -12.43
C TYR A 477 2.96 4.08 -12.84
N GLN A 478 3.04 4.52 -14.10
CA GLN A 478 2.14 5.53 -14.66
C GLN A 478 2.09 6.82 -13.80
N MET A 479 3.26 7.31 -13.37
CA MET A 479 3.36 8.54 -12.54
C MET A 479 2.72 9.75 -13.21
N ASP A 480 2.74 9.83 -14.54
CA ASP A 480 2.09 10.91 -15.28
C ASP A 480 0.56 10.89 -15.11
N GLU A 481 -0.07 9.71 -15.05
CA GLU A 481 -1.50 9.61 -14.73
C GLU A 481 -1.80 9.98 -13.27
N LEU A 482 -0.89 9.65 -12.34
CA LEU A 482 -1.02 10.04 -10.94
C LEU A 482 -0.97 11.57 -10.81
N PHE A 483 -0.01 12.23 -11.44
CA PHE A 483 0.12 13.69 -11.35
C PHE A 483 -0.99 14.42 -12.12
N ALA A 484 -1.44 13.91 -13.26
CA ALA A 484 -2.63 14.44 -13.92
C ALA A 484 -3.88 14.35 -13.02
N TRP A 485 -4.02 13.27 -12.24
CA TRP A 485 -5.08 13.16 -11.23
C TRP A 485 -4.90 14.19 -10.10
N VAL A 486 -3.68 14.38 -9.58
CA VAL A 486 -3.39 15.42 -8.58
C VAL A 486 -3.72 16.82 -9.10
N ASP A 487 -3.35 17.12 -10.35
CA ASP A 487 -3.63 18.39 -11.01
C ASP A 487 -5.13 18.65 -11.15
N GLY A 488 -5.91 17.62 -11.51
CA GLY A 488 -7.37 17.74 -11.57
C GLY A 488 -8.04 18.05 -10.21
N LEU A 489 -7.35 17.78 -9.10
CA LEU A 489 -7.83 18.08 -7.74
C LEU A 489 -7.33 19.42 -7.19
N CYS A 490 -6.20 19.91 -7.69
CA CYS A 490 -5.47 21.05 -7.14
C CYS A 490 -5.38 22.27 -8.07
N GLY A 491 -5.69 22.10 -9.36
CA GLY A 491 -5.67 23.13 -10.39
C GLY A 491 -6.90 24.03 -10.44
#